data_AF-A0A2I0SY79-F1
#
_entry.id   AF-A0A2I0SY79-F1
#
_cell.length_a   1.000
_cell.length_b   1.000
_cell.length_c   1.000
_cell.angle_alpha   90.00
_cell.angle_beta   90.00
_cell.angle_gamma   90.00
#
_symmetry.space_group_name_H-M   'P 1'
#
loop_
_entity.id
_entity.type
_entity.pdbx_description
1 polymer ?
#
loop_
_entity_poly.entity_id
_entity_poly.type
_entity_poly.pdbx_seq_one_letter_code
_entity_poly.pdbx_strand_id
1 'polypeptide(L)'
;MARRPDQLDVFWIGPDGGIGTTAWNPRLDWPQPWPIAWPGAAAPGGLAATSRSPGQIDLVWITKNNRVQHLGFDERLPGGWDGLAVAPAEHALPGPIALVGRGPRHMDAFWVRPDRVIGTNWWNTERVRVHIKLVNLPGADMAPVTRALADARTVFGRAEVDIDLVSVERIDVPGMDVVDTTPCLAAPNDRLVSAEQNVLFGNRNNVADGEVVLYVAPKIENKNDAAAVGCASHPVGRPGAVMAYDATRWTMAHELGHVLDLEHVKCDIPPCNQFFGRLMWPSAGQINKDVPDITAEEKSIMYASSLTR
;
A
#
# COMPACT_ATOMS: atom_id res chain seq x y z
N MET A 1 18.52 1.85 17.88
CA MET A 1 17.05 1.65 18.03
C MET A 1 16.76 0.16 18.09
N ALA A 2 15.55 -0.28 18.41
CA ALA A 2 15.20 -1.70 18.45
C ALA A 2 14.00 -1.97 17.54
N ARG A 3 14.15 -2.81 16.51
CA ARG A 3 13.03 -3.22 15.66
C ARG A 3 12.24 -4.40 16.22
N ARG A 4 12.80 -5.08 17.22
CA ARG A 4 12.18 -6.18 17.98
C ARG A 4 12.62 -6.07 19.44
N PRO A 5 11.86 -6.64 20.39
CA PRO A 5 12.22 -6.60 21.82
C PRO A 5 13.61 -7.20 22.15
N ASP A 6 14.09 -8.14 21.33
CA ASP A 6 15.35 -8.89 21.53
C ASP A 6 16.48 -8.44 20.60
N GLN A 7 16.37 -7.27 19.98
CA GLN A 7 17.32 -6.79 18.98
C GLN A 7 17.70 -5.32 19.20
N LEU A 8 18.96 -4.98 18.91
CA LEU A 8 19.43 -3.59 18.86
C LEU A 8 20.06 -3.31 17.50
N ASP A 9 19.46 -2.41 16.73
CA ASP A 9 19.96 -1.94 15.45
C ASP A 9 20.75 -0.63 15.63
N VAL A 10 21.95 -0.59 15.05
CA VAL A 10 22.89 0.55 15.10
C VAL A 10 23.18 1.04 13.69
N PHE A 11 23.20 2.35 13.51
CA PHE A 11 23.44 3.01 12.24
C PHE A 11 24.40 4.18 12.42
N TRP A 12 25.25 4.43 11.44
CA TRP A 12 26.21 5.53 11.47
C TRP A 12 26.53 6.03 10.07
N ILE A 13 26.97 7.29 10.02
CA ILE A 13 27.60 7.88 8.83
C ILE A 13 29.11 7.62 8.95
N GLY A 14 29.69 6.95 7.96
CA GLY A 14 31.12 6.69 7.86
C GLY A 14 31.92 7.93 7.46
N PRO A 15 33.26 7.92 7.64
CA PRO A 15 34.13 9.04 7.27
C PRO A 15 34.07 9.45 5.78
N ASP A 16 33.70 8.52 4.90
CA ASP A 16 33.49 8.73 3.47
C ASP A 16 32.09 9.30 3.14
N GLY A 17 31.21 9.41 4.14
CA GLY A 17 29.80 9.79 4.00
C GLY A 17 28.89 8.64 3.58
N GLY A 18 29.38 7.40 3.54
CA GLY A 18 28.52 6.22 3.41
C GLY A 18 27.73 5.96 4.70
N ILE A 19 26.69 5.14 4.63
CA ILE A 19 25.91 4.75 5.82
C ILE A 19 26.11 3.26 6.06
N GLY A 20 26.56 2.91 7.25
CA GLY A 20 26.75 1.54 7.71
C GLY A 20 25.71 1.14 8.75
N THR A 21 25.51 -0.17 8.88
CA THR A 21 24.71 -0.74 9.95
C THR A 21 25.30 -2.04 10.49
N THR A 22 24.97 -2.34 11.73
CA THR A 22 25.07 -3.67 12.35
C THR A 22 23.90 -3.82 13.32
N ALA A 23 23.56 -5.05 13.68
CA ALA A 23 22.49 -5.33 14.61
C ALA A 23 22.87 -6.42 15.60
N TRP A 24 22.62 -6.17 16.88
CA TRP A 24 22.84 -7.13 17.94
C TRP A 24 21.62 -7.99 18.19
N ASN A 25 21.83 -9.29 18.41
CA ASN A 25 20.85 -10.19 19.01
C ASN A 25 21.55 -11.32 19.79
N PRO A 26 20.83 -12.04 20.68
CA PRO A 26 21.42 -13.09 21.52
C PRO A 26 22.07 -14.25 20.75
N ARG A 27 21.69 -14.47 19.48
CA ARG A 27 22.20 -15.58 18.65
C ARG A 27 23.48 -15.23 17.90
N LEU A 28 23.57 -14.01 17.39
CA LEU A 28 24.65 -13.55 16.52
C LEU A 28 25.64 -12.60 17.21
N ASP A 29 25.33 -12.16 18.44
CA ASP A 29 26.00 -11.05 19.12
C ASP A 29 26.11 -9.85 18.16
N TRP A 30 27.31 -9.32 17.88
CA TRP A 30 27.52 -8.29 16.87
C TRP A 30 28.12 -8.88 15.58
N PRO A 31 27.32 -9.08 14.51
CA PRO A 31 27.85 -9.45 13.21
C PRO A 31 28.70 -8.33 12.61
N GLN A 32 29.55 -8.69 11.64
CA GLN A 32 30.35 -7.73 10.88
C GLN A 32 29.43 -6.68 10.24
N PRO A 33 29.75 -5.37 10.37
CA PRO A 33 29.01 -4.30 9.70
C PRO A 33 28.87 -4.47 8.19
N TRP A 34 27.79 -3.93 7.63
CA TRP A 34 27.59 -3.84 6.19
C TRP A 34 27.08 -2.44 5.77
N PRO A 35 27.38 -2.00 4.54
CA PRO A 35 26.88 -0.72 4.02
C PRO A 35 25.41 -0.83 3.62
N ILE A 36 24.65 0.24 3.88
CA ILE A 36 23.28 0.43 3.39
C ILE A 36 23.15 1.67 2.49
N ALA A 37 24.18 2.52 2.45
CA ALA A 37 24.31 3.57 1.45
C ALA A 37 25.77 3.75 1.04
N TRP A 38 25.99 4.03 -0.25
CA TRP A 38 27.31 4.18 -0.86
C TRP A 38 28.11 5.37 -0.31
N PRO A 39 29.45 5.37 -0.45
CA PRO A 39 30.29 6.51 -0.10
C PRO A 39 29.75 7.82 -0.68
N GLY A 40 29.66 8.84 0.16
CA GLY A 40 29.13 10.16 -0.19
C GLY A 40 27.61 10.31 -0.19
N ALA A 41 26.86 9.30 0.27
CA ALA A 41 25.40 9.40 0.39
C ALA A 41 24.93 10.47 1.38
N ALA A 42 25.67 10.69 2.47
CA ALA A 42 25.31 11.62 3.54
C ALA A 42 26.28 12.79 3.67
N ALA A 43 25.74 13.96 4.01
CA ALA A 43 26.52 15.08 4.54
C ALA A 43 26.96 14.77 5.98
N PRO A 44 28.06 15.36 6.47
CA PRO A 44 28.37 15.32 7.90
C PRO A 44 27.22 15.92 8.71
N GLY A 45 26.73 15.19 9.72
CA GLY A 45 25.60 15.65 10.53
C GLY A 45 24.77 14.51 11.10
N GLY A 46 23.47 14.75 11.20
CA GLY A 46 22.52 13.86 11.85
C GLY A 46 22.01 12.74 10.93
N LEU A 47 21.86 11.58 11.53
CA LEU A 47 21.08 10.44 11.07
C LEU A 47 20.04 10.16 12.15
N ALA A 48 18.77 9.99 11.76
CA ALA A 48 17.71 9.59 12.67
C ALA A 48 17.12 8.26 12.21
N ALA A 49 16.76 7.40 13.17
CA ALA A 49 16.14 6.12 12.91
C ALA A 49 15.00 5.87 13.89
N THR A 50 13.91 5.27 13.41
CA THR A 50 12.80 4.81 14.23
C THR A 50 12.33 3.42 13.80
N SER A 51 11.62 2.74 14.68
CA SER A 51 10.83 1.55 14.34
C SER A 51 9.36 1.90 14.49
N ARG A 52 8.58 1.61 13.45
CA ARG A 52 7.13 1.88 13.41
C ARG A 52 6.28 0.65 13.70
N SER A 53 6.83 -0.54 13.46
CA SER A 53 6.27 -1.84 13.83
C SER A 53 7.38 -2.88 13.98
N PRO A 54 7.11 -4.04 14.62
CA PRO A 54 8.10 -5.09 14.76
C PRO A 54 8.64 -5.55 13.40
N GLY A 55 9.96 -5.49 13.24
CA GLY A 55 10.67 -5.89 12.02
C GLY A 55 10.84 -4.79 10.97
N GLN A 56 10.30 -3.59 11.22
CA GLN A 56 10.48 -2.42 10.35
C GLN A 56 11.41 -1.38 10.96
N ILE A 57 12.16 -0.74 10.07
CA ILE A 57 13.09 0.35 10.38
C ILE A 57 12.88 1.45 9.36
N ASP A 58 12.89 2.70 9.81
CA ASP A 58 12.90 3.87 8.96
C ASP A 58 14.07 4.76 9.35
N LEU A 59 14.87 5.16 8.37
CA LEU A 59 15.99 6.06 8.54
C LEU A 59 15.80 7.33 7.72
N VAL A 60 16.28 8.45 8.25
CA VAL A 60 16.44 9.70 7.50
C VAL A 60 17.79 10.34 7.75
N TRP A 61 18.33 10.94 6.70
CA TRP A 61 19.55 11.73 6.74
C TRP A 61 19.51 12.87 5.74
N ILE A 62 20.46 13.79 5.88
CA ILE A 62 20.70 14.85 4.91
C ILE A 62 21.83 14.41 3.97
N THR A 63 21.56 14.43 2.68
CA THR A 63 22.53 14.07 1.63
C THR A 63 23.55 15.19 1.41
N LYS A 64 24.67 14.90 0.71
CA LYS A 64 25.70 15.92 0.39
C LYS A 64 25.18 17.10 -0.45
N ASN A 65 24.09 16.91 -1.19
CA ASN A 65 23.39 17.97 -1.93
C ASN A 65 22.20 18.54 -1.16
N ASN A 66 22.24 18.50 0.17
CA ASN A 66 21.28 19.22 1.02
C ASN A 66 19.81 18.78 0.82
N ARG A 67 19.59 17.52 0.45
CA ARG A 67 18.28 16.88 0.37
C ARG A 67 18.02 16.05 1.62
N VAL A 68 16.77 15.94 2.04
CA VAL A 68 16.35 14.94 3.04
C VAL A 68 16.01 13.63 2.34
N GLN A 69 16.72 12.57 2.70
CA GLN A 69 16.52 11.23 2.18
C GLN A 69 15.92 10.33 3.26
N HIS A 70 14.97 9.48 2.87
CA HIS A 70 14.46 8.38 3.66
C HIS A 70 14.91 7.04 3.08
N LEU A 71 15.11 6.06 3.95
CA LEU A 71 15.31 4.67 3.61
C LEU A 71 14.58 3.80 4.65
N GLY A 72 13.61 3.02 4.18
CA GLY A 72 12.91 2.01 4.96
C GLY A 72 13.57 0.65 4.83
N PHE A 73 13.45 -0.17 5.87
CA PHE A 73 13.76 -1.59 5.86
C PHE A 73 12.60 -2.40 6.42
N ASP A 74 12.25 -3.49 5.74
CA ASP A 74 11.32 -4.50 6.23
C ASP A 74 11.94 -5.90 6.07
N GLU A 75 12.19 -6.57 7.20
CA GLU A 75 12.82 -7.90 7.19
C GLU A 75 11.92 -9.01 6.64
N ARG A 76 10.63 -8.72 6.42
CA ARG A 76 9.68 -9.65 5.79
C ARG A 76 9.82 -9.66 4.27
N LEU A 77 10.62 -8.76 3.68
CA LEU A 77 10.78 -8.60 2.24
C LEU A 77 12.18 -9.03 1.76
N PRO A 78 12.28 -9.74 0.62
CA PRO A 78 13.56 -10.00 -0.03
C PRO A 78 14.24 -8.70 -0.45
N GLY A 79 15.45 -8.43 0.05
CA GLY A 79 16.18 -7.20 -0.27
C GLY A 79 15.52 -5.94 0.28
N GLY A 80 14.70 -6.06 1.33
CA GLY A 80 13.70 -5.12 1.86
C GLY A 80 14.10 -3.69 2.23
N TRP A 81 15.13 -3.13 1.63
CA TRP A 81 15.50 -1.72 1.65
C TRP A 81 14.85 -0.99 0.47
N ASP A 82 14.06 0.05 0.74
CA ASP A 82 13.53 0.97 -0.27
C ASP A 82 13.55 2.41 0.25
N GLY A 83 13.58 3.42 -0.62
CA GLY A 83 13.78 4.80 -0.21
C GLY A 83 13.18 5.86 -1.10
N LEU A 84 12.89 7.01 -0.50
CA LEU A 84 12.31 8.17 -1.18
C LEU A 84 13.02 9.47 -0.81
N ALA A 85 12.92 10.46 -1.70
CA ALA A 85 13.33 11.82 -1.42
C ALA A 85 12.24 12.53 -0.59
N VAL A 86 12.51 12.77 0.68
CA VAL A 86 11.58 13.47 1.60
C VAL A 86 11.55 14.97 1.30
N ALA A 87 12.67 15.55 0.90
CA ALA A 87 12.75 16.93 0.43
C ALA A 87 13.68 17.03 -0.78
N PRO A 88 13.51 18.01 -1.67
CA PRO A 88 14.40 18.18 -2.82
C PRO A 88 15.82 18.59 -2.39
N ALA A 89 16.76 18.61 -3.33
CA ALA A 89 18.11 19.15 -3.11
C ALA A 89 18.04 20.62 -2.66
N GLU A 90 19.02 21.06 -1.88
CA GLU A 90 19.13 22.43 -1.34
C GLU A 90 17.99 22.87 -0.40
N HIS A 91 17.20 21.94 0.15
CA HIS A 91 16.10 22.24 1.08
C HIS A 91 16.42 21.98 2.56
N ALA A 92 17.61 21.46 2.86
CA ALA A 92 18.08 21.21 4.22
C ALA A 92 19.52 21.68 4.42
N LEU A 93 19.84 22.27 5.57
CA LEU A 93 21.22 22.50 5.98
C LEU A 93 21.80 21.21 6.57
N PRO A 94 23.09 20.89 6.34
CA PRO A 94 23.76 19.83 7.07
C PRO A 94 23.66 20.06 8.58
N GLY A 95 23.30 19.02 9.32
CA GLY A 95 23.09 19.16 10.76
C GLY A 95 22.05 18.19 11.32
N PRO A 96 21.40 18.54 12.45
CA PRO A 96 20.46 17.65 13.11
C PRO A 96 19.21 17.39 12.26
N ILE A 97 18.72 16.17 12.34
CA ILE A 97 17.46 15.72 11.76
C ILE A 97 16.74 14.85 12.79
N ALA A 98 15.42 14.92 12.83
CA ALA A 98 14.58 14.08 13.67
C ALA A 98 13.58 13.31 12.81
N LEU A 99 13.29 12.07 13.20
CA LEU A 99 12.28 11.23 12.60
C LEU A 99 11.37 10.71 13.70
N VAL A 100 10.07 10.90 13.54
CA VAL A 100 9.07 10.45 14.50
C VAL A 100 7.96 9.70 13.77
N GLY A 101 7.56 8.57 14.32
CA GLY A 101 6.30 7.92 13.95
C GLY A 101 5.15 8.44 14.76
N ARG A 102 4.15 9.01 14.09
CA ARG A 102 2.84 9.30 14.69
C ARG A 102 1.94 8.06 14.74
N GLY A 103 2.33 7.00 14.05
CA GLY A 103 1.75 5.67 14.10
C GLY A 103 2.50 4.71 13.16
N PRO A 104 2.11 3.43 13.08
CA PRO A 104 2.80 2.43 12.26
C PRO A 104 2.86 2.73 10.76
N ARG A 105 2.05 3.68 10.29
CA ARG A 105 1.88 4.01 8.87
C ARG A 105 2.34 5.42 8.52
N HIS A 106 2.65 6.29 9.48
CA HIS A 106 2.83 7.72 9.26
C HIS A 106 4.13 8.22 9.88
N MET A 107 5.01 8.74 9.03
CA MET A 107 6.32 9.26 9.40
C MET A 107 6.37 10.78 9.24
N ASP A 108 7.08 11.43 10.15
CA ASP A 108 7.42 12.85 10.06
C ASP A 108 8.91 13.06 10.25
N ALA A 109 9.53 13.73 9.29
CA ALA A 109 10.89 14.23 9.42
C ALA A 109 10.88 15.73 9.71
N PHE A 110 11.77 16.16 10.60
CA PHE A 110 12.02 17.56 10.92
C PHE A 110 13.51 17.88 10.74
N TRP A 111 13.80 19.00 10.09
CA TRP A 111 15.17 19.43 9.81
C TRP A 111 15.28 20.96 9.79
N VAL A 112 16.51 21.48 9.75
CA VAL A 112 16.77 22.91 9.60
C VAL A 112 16.86 23.26 8.11
N ARG A 113 16.04 24.19 7.65
CA ARG A 113 16.07 24.71 6.27
C ARG A 113 17.16 25.78 6.07
N PRO A 114 17.54 26.12 4.83
CA PRO A 114 18.54 27.16 4.55
C PRO A 114 18.25 28.54 5.14
N ASP A 115 16.98 28.90 5.27
CA ASP A 115 16.48 30.11 5.93
C ASP A 115 16.45 30.00 7.48
N ARG A 116 16.99 28.92 8.04
CA ARG A 116 17.15 28.62 9.47
C ARG A 116 15.84 28.42 10.24
N VAL A 117 14.73 28.20 9.54
CA VAL A 117 13.49 27.72 10.18
C VAL A 117 13.43 26.18 10.15
N ILE A 118 12.51 25.62 10.94
CA ILE A 118 12.25 24.18 10.90
C ILE A 118 11.42 23.84 9.65
N GLY A 119 11.97 22.96 8.82
CA GLY A 119 11.25 22.27 7.76
C GLY A 119 10.65 20.98 8.30
N THR A 120 9.51 20.59 7.74
CA THR A 120 8.87 19.31 8.02
C THR A 120 8.30 18.74 6.74
N ASN A 121 8.30 17.42 6.62
CA ASN A 121 7.49 16.70 5.65
C ASN A 121 7.10 15.34 6.24
N TRP A 122 6.03 14.76 5.71
CA TRP A 122 5.47 13.52 6.17
C TRP A 122 5.17 12.57 5.01
N TRP A 123 5.17 11.27 5.29
CA TRP A 123 4.83 10.25 4.32
C TRP A 123 4.27 9.01 5.00
N ASN A 124 3.56 8.22 4.20
CA ASN A 124 3.24 6.83 4.49
C ASN A 124 4.20 5.96 3.67
N THR A 125 4.73 4.92 4.28
CA THR A 125 5.84 4.12 3.75
C THR A 125 5.40 2.99 2.84
N GLU A 126 4.20 2.45 3.04
CA GLU A 126 3.61 1.40 2.21
C GLU A 126 2.20 1.83 1.87
N ARG A 127 1.95 2.23 0.63
CA ARG A 127 0.62 2.69 0.20
C ARG A 127 0.32 2.23 -1.22
N VAL A 128 -0.97 2.01 -1.45
CA VAL A 128 -1.54 1.92 -2.80
C VAL A 128 -2.26 3.22 -3.10
N ARG A 129 -2.00 3.78 -4.29
CA ARG A 129 -2.67 4.98 -4.79
C ARG A 129 -3.91 4.58 -5.56
N VAL A 130 -5.07 5.08 -5.12
CA VAL A 130 -6.38 4.69 -5.63
C VAL A 130 -7.14 5.90 -6.14
N HIS A 131 -7.77 5.74 -7.30
CA HIS A 131 -8.73 6.65 -7.88
C HIS A 131 -10.10 5.98 -7.89
N ILE A 132 -11.16 6.74 -7.59
CA ILE A 132 -12.53 6.22 -7.62
C ILE A 132 -13.28 6.89 -8.77
N LYS A 133 -13.96 6.07 -9.59
CA LYS A 133 -14.83 6.53 -10.65
C LYS A 133 -16.25 6.06 -10.40
N LEU A 134 -17.19 6.99 -10.25
CA LEU A 134 -18.62 6.68 -10.19
C LEU A 134 -19.16 6.68 -11.61
N VAL A 135 -19.57 5.51 -12.08
CA VAL A 135 -20.01 5.27 -13.46
C VAL A 135 -21.52 5.44 -13.54
N ASN A 136 -22.02 6.34 -14.39
CA ASN A 136 -23.45 6.56 -14.63
C ASN A 136 -24.29 6.75 -13.35
N LEU A 137 -23.70 7.37 -12.34
CA LEU A 137 -24.33 7.63 -11.05
C LEU A 137 -24.47 9.15 -10.83
N PRO A 138 -25.29 9.87 -11.63
CA PRO A 138 -25.46 11.30 -11.44
C PRO A 138 -26.15 11.57 -10.10
N GLY A 139 -25.54 12.41 -9.26
CA GLY A 139 -26.12 12.81 -7.97
C GLY A 139 -26.19 11.72 -6.88
N ALA A 140 -25.65 10.51 -7.11
CA ALA A 140 -25.60 9.47 -6.09
C ALA A 140 -24.82 9.91 -4.84
N ASP A 141 -25.30 9.51 -3.65
CA ASP A 141 -24.65 9.81 -2.38
C ASP A 141 -23.22 9.20 -2.33
N MET A 142 -22.25 9.97 -1.84
CA MET A 142 -20.88 9.47 -1.67
C MET A 142 -20.69 8.67 -0.38
N ALA A 143 -21.66 8.70 0.54
CA ALA A 143 -21.52 8.07 1.85
C ALA A 143 -21.27 6.55 1.78
N PRO A 144 -21.93 5.74 0.92
CA PRO A 144 -21.62 4.32 0.79
C PRO A 144 -20.18 4.07 0.33
N VAL A 145 -19.73 4.79 -0.70
CA VAL A 145 -18.37 4.67 -1.25
C VAL A 145 -17.32 5.10 -0.24
N THR A 146 -17.58 6.18 0.51
CA THR A 146 -16.65 6.69 1.54
C THR A 146 -16.54 5.73 2.71
N ARG A 147 -17.65 5.09 3.11
CA ARG A 147 -17.63 4.03 4.14
C ARG A 147 -16.84 2.81 3.69
N ALA A 148 -17.07 2.33 2.46
CA ALA A 148 -16.32 1.21 1.89
C ALA A 148 -14.80 1.49 1.84
N LEU A 149 -14.41 2.72 1.48
CA LEU A 149 -12.99 3.13 1.51
C LEU A 149 -12.42 3.18 2.94
N ALA A 150 -13.18 3.67 3.92
CA ALA A 150 -12.77 3.68 5.32
C ALA A 150 -12.61 2.27 5.88
N ASP A 151 -13.51 1.35 5.51
CA ASP A 151 -13.44 -0.07 5.85
C ASP A 151 -12.21 -0.72 5.21
N ALA A 152 -11.94 -0.47 3.92
CA ALA A 152 -10.74 -0.96 3.23
C ALA A 152 -9.45 -0.48 3.91
N ARG A 153 -9.37 0.81 4.26
CA ARG A 153 -8.25 1.39 5.03
C ARG A 153 -8.08 0.74 6.41
N THR A 154 -9.18 0.35 7.05
CA THR A 154 -9.13 -0.33 8.35
C THR A 154 -8.52 -1.73 8.22
N VAL A 155 -8.92 -2.48 7.19
CA VAL A 155 -8.40 -3.83 6.93
C VAL A 155 -6.93 -3.75 6.50
N PHE A 156 -6.60 -2.94 5.49
CA PHE A 156 -5.23 -2.81 4.96
C PHE A 156 -4.27 -2.21 5.99
N GLY A 157 -4.80 -1.36 6.87
CA GLY A 157 -4.05 -0.83 8.00
C GLY A 157 -3.53 -1.90 8.97
N ARG A 158 -4.15 -3.09 9.04
CA ARG A 158 -3.63 -4.26 9.78
C ARG A 158 -2.42 -4.88 9.09
N ALA A 159 -2.39 -4.82 7.76
CA ALA A 159 -1.23 -5.18 6.96
C ALA A 159 -0.19 -4.05 6.90
N GLU A 160 -0.42 -2.90 7.57
CA GLU A 160 0.43 -1.71 7.49
C GLU A 160 0.56 -1.16 6.05
N VAL A 161 -0.41 -1.43 5.17
CA VAL A 161 -0.56 -0.78 3.86
C VAL A 161 -1.61 0.31 3.99
N ASP A 162 -1.31 1.51 3.51
CA ASP A 162 -2.26 2.61 3.43
C ASP A 162 -2.93 2.69 2.05
N ILE A 163 -4.10 3.31 2.00
CA ILE A 163 -4.81 3.57 0.75
C ILE A 163 -4.90 5.08 0.56
N ASP A 164 -4.08 5.61 -0.34
CA ASP A 164 -4.08 7.02 -0.69
C ASP A 164 -5.17 7.28 -1.75
N LEU A 165 -6.17 8.08 -1.39
CA LEU A 165 -7.23 8.45 -2.31
C LEU A 165 -6.76 9.67 -3.11
N VAL A 166 -6.37 9.44 -4.35
CA VAL A 166 -5.78 10.49 -5.20
C VAL A 166 -6.87 11.33 -5.87
N SER A 167 -7.92 10.71 -6.39
CA SER A 167 -9.06 11.45 -6.95
C SER A 167 -10.37 10.67 -6.87
N VAL A 168 -11.47 11.42 -6.97
CA VAL A 168 -12.82 10.92 -7.19
C VAL A 168 -13.39 11.63 -8.41
N GLU A 169 -13.94 10.88 -9.35
CA GLU A 169 -14.51 11.41 -10.59
C GLU A 169 -15.87 10.76 -10.87
N ARG A 170 -16.83 11.52 -11.40
CA ARG A 170 -18.06 10.97 -11.98
C ARG A 170 -17.88 10.91 -13.49
N ILE A 171 -18.19 9.76 -14.08
CA ILE A 171 -18.07 9.54 -15.52
C ILE A 171 -19.38 8.99 -16.09
N ASP A 172 -19.69 9.44 -17.31
CA ASP A 172 -20.82 8.93 -18.08
C ASP A 172 -20.27 8.05 -19.20
N VAL A 173 -20.51 6.74 -19.11
CA VAL A 173 -20.06 5.73 -20.06
C VAL A 173 -21.30 5.02 -20.62
N PRO A 174 -21.67 5.28 -21.90
CA PRO A 174 -22.84 4.66 -22.51
C PRO A 174 -22.82 3.13 -22.41
N GLY A 175 -23.93 2.56 -21.98
CA GLY A 175 -24.09 1.10 -21.83
C GLY A 175 -23.53 0.52 -20.53
N MET A 176 -23.00 1.32 -19.61
CA MET A 176 -22.43 0.84 -18.33
C MET A 176 -23.36 1.01 -17.11
N ASP A 177 -24.68 1.00 -17.33
CA ASP A 177 -25.65 1.03 -16.22
C ASP A 177 -25.72 -0.31 -15.48
N VAL A 178 -25.40 -1.40 -16.18
CA VAL A 178 -25.14 -2.74 -15.64
C VAL A 178 -23.86 -3.23 -16.34
N VAL A 179 -22.82 -3.52 -15.57
CA VAL A 179 -21.52 -3.93 -16.14
C VAL A 179 -21.36 -5.45 -16.07
N ASP A 180 -21.26 -6.12 -17.22
CA ASP A 180 -20.87 -7.53 -17.32
C ASP A 180 -19.41 -7.69 -16.93
N THR A 181 -19.16 -8.52 -15.93
CA THR A 181 -17.82 -8.84 -15.41
C THR A 181 -17.39 -10.27 -15.71
N THR A 182 -18.18 -11.01 -16.50
CA THR A 182 -17.88 -12.40 -16.89
C THR A 182 -16.57 -12.47 -17.70
N PRO A 183 -15.63 -13.39 -17.40
CA PRO A 183 -15.76 -14.50 -16.46
C PRO A 183 -15.44 -14.18 -14.98
N CYS A 184 -14.82 -13.03 -14.70
CA CYS A 184 -14.19 -12.66 -13.42
C CYS A 184 -13.52 -13.83 -12.70
N LEU A 185 -12.28 -14.12 -13.06
CA LEU A 185 -11.55 -15.22 -12.45
C LEU A 185 -10.86 -14.73 -11.17
N ALA A 186 -11.01 -15.49 -10.08
CA ALA A 186 -10.43 -15.19 -8.77
C ALA A 186 -8.90 -15.34 -8.69
N ALA A 187 -8.22 -15.51 -9.84
CA ALA A 187 -6.78 -15.71 -9.94
C ALA A 187 -6.12 -14.54 -10.71
N PRO A 188 -4.99 -13.99 -10.21
CA PRO A 188 -4.34 -12.79 -10.77
C PRO A 188 -3.81 -12.94 -12.21
N ASN A 189 -3.73 -14.16 -12.74
CA ASN A 189 -2.91 -14.48 -13.92
C ASN A 189 -3.66 -14.60 -15.24
N ASP A 190 -4.98 -14.77 -15.24
CA ASP A 190 -5.70 -14.96 -16.51
C ASP A 190 -6.08 -13.62 -17.17
N ARG A 191 -6.18 -12.53 -16.40
CA ARG A 191 -6.46 -11.13 -16.86
C ARG A 191 -7.56 -11.03 -17.92
N LEU A 192 -8.48 -12.00 -17.91
CA LEU A 192 -9.61 -12.07 -18.82
C LEU A 192 -10.66 -11.08 -18.33
N VAL A 193 -10.94 -10.11 -19.18
CA VAL A 193 -11.93 -9.06 -18.94
C VAL A 193 -13.01 -9.14 -20.00
N SER A 194 -14.24 -8.80 -19.61
CA SER A 194 -15.34 -8.67 -20.55
C SER A 194 -15.09 -7.54 -21.54
N ALA A 195 -15.89 -7.49 -22.62
CA ALA A 195 -15.88 -6.35 -23.54
C ALA A 195 -16.24 -5.03 -22.82
N GLU A 196 -17.15 -5.09 -21.86
CA GLU A 196 -17.60 -3.92 -21.11
C GLU A 196 -16.54 -3.44 -20.12
N GLN A 197 -15.86 -4.35 -19.42
CA GLN A 197 -14.68 -4.01 -18.62
C GLN A 197 -13.59 -3.37 -19.49
N ASN A 198 -13.32 -3.87 -20.70
CA ASN A 198 -12.36 -3.23 -21.60
C ASN A 198 -12.73 -1.78 -21.95
N VAL A 199 -14.01 -1.52 -22.24
CA VAL A 199 -14.52 -0.16 -22.51
C VAL A 199 -14.37 0.70 -21.25
N LEU A 200 -14.83 0.20 -20.10
CA LEU A 200 -14.83 0.92 -18.84
C LEU A 200 -13.41 1.29 -18.39
N PHE A 201 -12.47 0.33 -18.44
CA PHE A 201 -11.05 0.56 -18.14
C PHE A 201 -10.35 1.43 -19.19
N GLY A 202 -10.97 1.72 -20.34
CA GLY A 202 -10.54 2.77 -21.26
C GLY A 202 -10.75 4.18 -20.70
N ASN A 203 -11.71 4.37 -19.78
CA ASN A 203 -12.09 5.65 -19.19
C ASN A 203 -11.26 6.00 -17.94
N ARG A 204 -9.96 5.67 -17.95
CA ARG A 204 -9.03 5.98 -16.84
C ARG A 204 -8.77 7.47 -16.66
N ASN A 205 -8.91 8.27 -17.73
CA ASN A 205 -8.75 9.72 -17.73
C ASN A 205 -7.41 10.18 -17.12
N ASN A 206 -6.30 9.77 -17.74
CA ASN A 206 -4.92 10.14 -17.38
C ASN A 206 -4.40 9.62 -16.04
N VAL A 207 -5.07 8.66 -15.39
CA VAL A 207 -4.50 7.92 -14.26
C VAL A 207 -3.33 7.07 -14.73
N ALA A 208 -2.21 7.14 -14.02
CA ALA A 208 -0.98 6.46 -14.39
C ALA A 208 -1.13 4.92 -14.38
N ASP A 209 -0.30 4.22 -15.14
CA ASP A 209 -0.36 2.75 -15.27
C ASP A 209 -0.01 2.02 -13.95
N GLY A 210 0.67 2.71 -13.01
CA GLY A 210 1.03 2.19 -11.68
C GLY A 210 0.03 2.56 -10.57
N GLU A 211 -1.13 3.10 -10.91
CA GLU A 211 -2.15 3.55 -9.93
C GLU A 211 -3.47 2.82 -10.15
N VAL A 212 -4.16 2.48 -9.06
CA VAL A 212 -5.37 1.65 -9.11
C VAL A 212 -6.60 2.51 -9.40
N VAL A 213 -7.49 2.03 -10.27
CA VAL A 213 -8.80 2.66 -10.50
C VAL A 213 -9.92 1.73 -10.04
N LEU A 214 -10.73 2.18 -9.09
CA LEU A 214 -11.93 1.51 -8.62
C LEU A 214 -13.15 2.12 -9.32
N TYR A 215 -13.82 1.34 -10.16
CA TYR A 215 -15.05 1.72 -10.83
C TYR A 215 -16.25 1.28 -9.99
N VAL A 216 -17.02 2.24 -9.51
CA VAL A 216 -18.28 2.01 -8.80
C VAL A 216 -19.41 2.21 -9.79
N ALA A 217 -20.00 1.11 -10.24
CA ALA A 217 -21.11 1.08 -11.19
C ALA A 217 -22.46 0.97 -10.47
N PRO A 218 -23.59 1.35 -11.11
CA PRO A 218 -24.90 1.21 -10.48
C PRO A 218 -25.22 -0.25 -10.16
N LYS A 219 -24.83 -1.15 -11.06
CA LYS A 219 -24.97 -2.60 -10.91
C LYS A 219 -23.88 -3.31 -11.69
N ILE A 220 -23.55 -4.52 -11.26
CA ILE A 220 -22.74 -5.46 -12.05
C ILE A 220 -23.53 -6.74 -12.30
N GLU A 221 -23.13 -7.49 -13.32
CA GLU A 221 -23.57 -8.86 -13.54
C GLU A 221 -22.38 -9.78 -13.81
N ASN A 222 -22.52 -11.04 -13.43
CA ASN A 222 -21.58 -12.10 -13.77
C ASN A 222 -22.36 -13.39 -14.02
N LYS A 223 -22.18 -13.98 -15.19
CA LYS A 223 -22.89 -15.20 -15.61
C LYS A 223 -22.37 -16.46 -14.92
N ASN A 224 -21.15 -16.41 -14.38
CA ASN A 224 -20.55 -17.49 -13.61
C ASN A 224 -20.93 -17.43 -12.12
N ASP A 225 -21.26 -16.25 -11.61
CA ASP A 225 -21.69 -16.05 -10.23
C ASP A 225 -22.71 -14.91 -10.13
N ALA A 226 -23.99 -15.26 -10.03
CA ALA A 226 -25.08 -14.30 -9.93
C ALA A 226 -25.06 -13.50 -8.61
N ALA A 227 -24.27 -13.91 -7.62
CA ALA A 227 -24.08 -13.18 -6.36
C ALA A 227 -22.86 -12.24 -6.37
N ALA A 228 -22.11 -12.19 -7.47
CA ALA A 228 -20.95 -11.31 -7.59
C ALA A 228 -21.37 -9.84 -7.47
N VAL A 229 -20.68 -9.12 -6.59
CA VAL A 229 -20.85 -7.67 -6.36
C VAL A 229 -19.56 -6.87 -6.61
N GLY A 230 -18.48 -7.57 -6.96
CA GLY A 230 -17.18 -7.01 -7.32
C GLY A 230 -16.46 -7.89 -8.34
N CYS A 231 -15.49 -7.28 -9.03
CA CYS A 231 -14.56 -7.98 -9.88
C CYS A 231 -13.25 -7.20 -10.05
N ALA A 232 -12.13 -7.80 -9.65
CA ALA A 232 -10.79 -7.26 -9.79
C ALA A 232 -10.06 -7.61 -11.10
N SER A 233 -10.70 -8.37 -12.01
CA SER A 233 -10.11 -8.64 -13.33
C SER A 233 -9.93 -7.33 -14.12
N HIS A 234 -8.73 -7.09 -14.63
CA HIS A 234 -8.39 -5.83 -15.29
C HIS A 234 -7.39 -6.02 -16.45
N PRO A 235 -7.40 -5.13 -17.48
CA PRO A 235 -6.42 -5.19 -18.57
C PRO A 235 -4.99 -4.90 -18.10
N VAL A 236 -4.01 -5.43 -18.83
CA VAL A 236 -2.57 -5.16 -18.57
C VAL A 236 -2.28 -3.66 -18.58
N GLY A 237 -1.52 -3.19 -17.59
CA GLY A 237 -1.16 -1.76 -17.44
C GLY A 237 -2.31 -0.89 -16.93
N ARG A 238 -3.47 -1.48 -16.60
CA ARG A 238 -4.65 -0.76 -16.13
C ARG A 238 -5.19 -1.36 -14.82
N PRO A 239 -4.38 -1.40 -13.75
CA PRO A 239 -4.80 -2.02 -12.48
C PRO A 239 -6.06 -1.35 -11.93
N GLY A 240 -6.99 -2.15 -11.46
CA GLY A 240 -8.30 -1.69 -11.03
C GLY A 240 -9.31 -2.79 -10.78
N ALA A 241 -10.48 -2.39 -10.31
CA ALA A 241 -11.60 -3.29 -10.06
C ALA A 241 -12.92 -2.59 -10.39
N VAL A 242 -13.96 -3.36 -10.66
CA VAL A 242 -15.35 -2.90 -10.81
C VAL A 242 -16.15 -3.43 -9.64
N MET A 243 -17.03 -2.61 -9.07
CA MET A 243 -17.94 -3.05 -8.01
C MET A 243 -19.30 -2.36 -8.14
N ALA A 244 -20.34 -3.02 -7.65
CA ALA A 244 -21.67 -2.42 -7.54
C ALA A 244 -21.69 -1.33 -6.45
N TYR A 245 -22.51 -0.31 -6.65
CA TYR A 245 -22.66 0.82 -5.72
C TYR A 245 -23.23 0.40 -4.36
N ASP A 246 -24.08 -0.63 -4.34
CA ASP A 246 -24.68 -1.24 -3.15
C ASP A 246 -23.97 -2.53 -2.72
N ALA A 247 -22.71 -2.72 -3.14
CA ALA A 247 -21.92 -3.89 -2.78
C ALA A 247 -21.76 -4.07 -1.26
N THR A 248 -21.41 -5.29 -0.86
CA THR A 248 -21.23 -5.61 0.56
C THR A 248 -20.07 -4.83 1.17
N ARG A 249 -20.13 -4.65 2.50
CA ARG A 249 -19.17 -3.85 3.28
C ARG A 249 -17.70 -4.09 2.91
N TRP A 250 -17.33 -5.34 2.68
CA TRP A 250 -15.94 -5.74 2.45
C TRP A 250 -15.55 -5.85 0.98
N THR A 251 -16.47 -5.63 0.04
CA THR A 251 -16.20 -5.81 -1.40
C THR A 251 -15.05 -4.94 -1.88
N MET A 252 -15.01 -3.65 -1.52
CA MET A 252 -13.91 -2.77 -1.94
C MET A 252 -12.54 -3.29 -1.48
N ALA A 253 -12.45 -3.73 -0.23
CA ALA A 253 -11.21 -4.26 0.34
C ALA A 253 -10.82 -5.59 -0.31
N HIS A 254 -11.80 -6.46 -0.57
CA HIS A 254 -11.60 -7.77 -1.19
C HIS A 254 -11.08 -7.64 -2.63
N GLU A 255 -11.74 -6.82 -3.46
CA GLU A 255 -11.31 -6.59 -4.84
C GLU A 255 -9.95 -5.89 -4.91
N LEU A 256 -9.70 -4.91 -4.03
CA LEU A 256 -8.38 -4.28 -3.95
C LEU A 256 -7.30 -5.28 -3.52
N GLY A 257 -7.65 -6.28 -2.68
CA GLY A 257 -6.77 -7.39 -2.34
C GLY A 257 -6.32 -8.17 -3.58
N HIS A 258 -7.26 -8.54 -4.45
CA HIS A 258 -6.95 -9.18 -5.72
C HIS A 258 -6.10 -8.30 -6.65
N VAL A 259 -6.34 -6.98 -6.68
CA VAL A 259 -5.50 -6.04 -7.45
C VAL A 259 -4.06 -6.02 -6.94
N LEU A 260 -3.85 -6.27 -5.64
CA LEU A 260 -2.54 -6.44 -5.00
C LEU A 260 -2.11 -7.92 -4.92
N ASP A 261 -2.55 -8.72 -5.89
CA ASP A 261 -2.12 -10.10 -6.13
C ASP A 261 -2.55 -11.13 -5.05
N LEU A 262 -3.48 -10.78 -4.16
CA LEU A 262 -4.05 -11.76 -3.22
C LEU A 262 -4.96 -12.76 -3.93
N GLU A 263 -4.95 -14.00 -3.47
CA GLU A 263 -5.81 -15.08 -3.95
C GLU A 263 -6.86 -15.46 -2.91
N HIS A 264 -7.96 -16.09 -3.36
CA HIS A 264 -8.93 -16.67 -2.45
C HIS A 264 -8.33 -17.73 -1.53
N VAL A 265 -8.79 -17.73 -0.28
CA VAL A 265 -8.44 -18.79 0.68
C VAL A 265 -9.04 -20.12 0.19
N LYS A 266 -8.19 -21.12 0.00
CA LYS A 266 -8.61 -22.48 -0.39
C LYS A 266 -9.18 -23.22 0.81
N CYS A 267 -10.35 -23.82 0.62
CA CYS A 267 -10.94 -24.76 1.59
C CYS A 267 -11.01 -26.15 0.95
N ASP A 268 -9.94 -26.92 1.12
CA ASP A 268 -9.85 -28.26 0.52
C ASP A 268 -10.70 -29.31 1.28
N ILE A 269 -10.93 -29.08 2.59
CA ILE A 269 -11.66 -30.01 3.46
C ILE A 269 -12.71 -29.25 4.29
N PRO A 270 -14.02 -29.48 4.07
CA PRO A 270 -15.08 -28.90 4.89
C PRO A 270 -15.10 -29.41 6.34
N PRO A 271 -15.59 -28.62 7.32
CA PRO A 271 -16.24 -27.32 7.16
C PRO A 271 -15.26 -26.13 7.04
N CYS A 272 -15.62 -25.13 6.23
CA CYS A 272 -14.77 -23.97 5.94
C CYS A 272 -14.96 -22.76 6.86
N ASN A 273 -15.80 -22.88 7.88
CA ASN A 273 -16.19 -21.78 8.77
C ASN A 273 -15.01 -21.12 9.50
N GLN A 274 -13.90 -21.84 9.68
CA GLN A 274 -12.64 -21.28 10.20
C GLN A 274 -12.05 -20.15 9.34
N PHE A 275 -12.42 -20.06 8.06
CA PHE A 275 -11.94 -19.05 7.13
C PHE A 275 -12.89 -17.87 6.97
N PHE A 276 -14.06 -17.87 7.60
CA PHE A 276 -15.04 -16.77 7.49
C PHE A 276 -14.54 -15.46 8.14
N GLY A 277 -13.40 -15.48 8.83
CA GLY A 277 -12.74 -14.25 9.29
C GLY A 277 -11.76 -13.65 8.29
N ARG A 278 -11.47 -14.31 7.17
CA ARG A 278 -10.41 -13.92 6.22
C ARG A 278 -10.93 -12.93 5.19
N LEU A 279 -10.14 -11.90 4.87
CA LEU A 279 -10.51 -10.94 3.81
C LEU A 279 -10.78 -11.64 2.48
N MET A 280 -9.90 -12.57 2.09
CA MET A 280 -9.96 -13.27 0.81
C MET A 280 -10.86 -14.52 0.85
N TRP A 281 -11.85 -14.57 1.76
CA TRP A 281 -12.90 -15.58 1.66
C TRP A 281 -13.79 -15.28 0.44
N PRO A 282 -14.07 -16.26 -0.46
CA PRO A 282 -14.76 -15.99 -1.73
C PRO A 282 -16.13 -15.30 -1.60
N SER A 283 -16.81 -15.51 -0.48
CA SER A 283 -18.08 -14.83 -0.20
C SER A 283 -17.87 -13.71 0.81
N ALA A 284 -17.54 -12.51 0.34
CA ALA A 284 -17.29 -11.35 1.20
C ALA A 284 -18.48 -11.03 2.16
N GLY A 285 -19.71 -11.36 1.75
CA GLY A 285 -20.91 -11.21 2.58
C GLY A 285 -21.02 -12.20 3.75
N GLN A 286 -20.24 -13.29 3.74
CA GLN A 286 -20.17 -14.27 4.82
C GLN A 286 -19.09 -13.96 5.86
N ILE A 287 -18.33 -12.88 5.67
CA ILE A 287 -17.26 -12.53 6.61
C ILE A 287 -17.87 -12.13 7.95
N ASN A 288 -17.55 -12.91 9.00
CA ASN A 288 -18.21 -12.84 10.31
C ASN A 288 -17.36 -12.12 11.38
N LYS A 289 -16.28 -11.45 10.98
CA LYS A 289 -15.45 -10.62 11.86
C LYS A 289 -15.76 -9.13 11.67
N ASP A 290 -15.62 -8.38 12.76
CA ASP A 290 -15.76 -6.92 12.75
C ASP A 290 -14.74 -6.23 11.83
N VAL A 291 -13.54 -6.82 11.73
CA VAL A 291 -12.49 -6.47 10.77
C VAL A 291 -11.88 -7.80 10.25
N PRO A 292 -11.96 -8.09 8.95
CA PRO A 292 -11.33 -9.27 8.37
C PRO A 292 -9.81 -9.34 8.59
N ASP A 293 -9.27 -10.55 8.67
CA ASP A 293 -7.84 -10.78 8.82
C ASP A 293 -7.12 -10.74 7.46
N ILE A 294 -5.91 -10.16 7.48
CA ILE A 294 -4.85 -10.36 6.49
C ILE A 294 -3.70 -11.09 7.20
N THR A 295 -3.26 -12.20 6.65
CA THR A 295 -2.14 -13.00 7.16
C THR A 295 -0.80 -12.36 6.87
N ALA A 296 0.26 -12.83 7.54
CA ALA A 296 1.62 -12.39 7.25
C ALA A 296 2.04 -12.68 5.79
N GLU A 297 1.59 -13.81 5.22
CA GLU A 297 1.87 -14.18 3.83
C GLU A 297 1.15 -13.25 2.84
N GLU A 298 -0.15 -13.03 3.02
CA GLU A 298 -0.93 -12.07 2.20
C GLU A 298 -0.32 -10.67 2.29
N LYS A 299 0.11 -10.23 3.48
CA LYS A 299 0.84 -8.98 3.64
C LYS A 299 2.12 -8.94 2.79
N SER A 300 2.94 -9.98 2.82
CA SER A 300 4.16 -10.06 2.01
C SER A 300 3.86 -9.99 0.51
N ILE A 301 2.75 -10.59 0.06
CA ILE A 301 2.30 -10.51 -1.34
C ILE A 301 1.93 -9.06 -1.70
N MET A 302 1.11 -8.39 -0.88
CA MET A 302 0.70 -7.01 -1.13
C MET A 302 1.90 -6.07 -1.22
N TYR A 303 2.93 -6.27 -0.40
CA TYR A 303 4.15 -5.47 -0.39
C TYR A 303 5.03 -5.73 -1.61
N ALA A 304 5.06 -6.98 -2.10
CA ALA A 304 5.78 -7.34 -3.31
C ALA A 304 5.09 -6.82 -4.59
N SER A 305 3.82 -6.42 -4.49
CA SER A 305 3.08 -5.87 -5.62
C SER A 305 3.70 -4.56 -6.10
N SER A 306 3.84 -4.42 -7.41
CA SER A 306 4.41 -3.20 -8.05
C SER A 306 3.58 -1.92 -7.82
N LEU A 307 2.38 -2.07 -7.24
CA LEU A 307 1.40 -1.03 -6.95
C LEU A 307 1.49 -0.50 -5.51
N THR A 308 2.25 -1.16 -4.64
CA THR A 308 2.52 -0.71 -3.26
C THR A 308 3.88 0.00 -3.23
N ARG A 309 3.89 1.29 -2.83
CA ARG A 309 5.07 2.19 -2.83
C ARG A 309 4.94 3.29 -1.78
#